data_AF-A0A4U3AWC0-F1
#
_entry.id   AF-A0A4U3AWC0-F1
#
_cell.length_a   1.000
_cell.length_b   1.000
_cell.length_c   1.000
_cell.angle_alpha   90.00
_cell.angle_beta   90.00
_cell.angle_gamma   90.00
#
_symmetry.space_group_name_H-M   'P 1'
#
loop_
_entity.id
_entity.type
_entity.pdbx_description
1 polymer ?
#
loop_
_entity_poly.entity_id
_entity_poly.type
_entity_poly.pdbx_seq_one_letter_code
_entity_poly.pdbx_strand_id
1 'polypeptide(L)'
;MQTVLGKIQDDLFAKGITNKSLAKYLSVSPSGVSDFFKGKREMSFSYFSKTLVLLYDDEHDKRRGYIRHYINVASKHESLREALEYTAIRGEFETLQQLIIKELNSSNATNREWATMYDLFYKRNAERVDVERFLELVEEKRKKVKSLEMQVMSDILLCYALHDMGNYRLLKKYISGATVKIEKIKNKFIQSCFRIRVKEWLCVINLLSGNLIDTRNKCEELLFIC
;
A
#
# COMPACT_ATOMS: atom_id res chain seq x y z
N MET A 1 -19.69 1.81 9.79
CA MET A 1 -19.51 1.70 8.32
C MET A 1 -20.74 2.11 7.52
N GLN A 2 -21.94 1.57 7.77
CA GLN A 2 -23.11 1.80 6.92
C GLN A 2 -23.51 3.28 6.76
N THR A 3 -23.49 4.06 7.85
CA THR A 3 -23.76 5.51 7.82
C THR A 3 -22.76 6.27 6.95
N VAL A 4 -21.48 5.89 6.99
CA VAL A 4 -20.42 6.50 6.17
C VAL A 4 -20.60 6.15 4.69
N LEU A 5 -20.93 4.89 4.38
CA LEU A 5 -21.20 4.47 3.01
C LEU A 5 -22.44 5.17 2.44
N GLY A 6 -23.49 5.36 3.23
CA GLY A 6 -24.68 6.13 2.82
C GLY A 6 -24.32 7.55 2.40
N LYS A 7 -23.58 8.27 3.25
CA LYS A 7 -23.12 9.64 2.92
C LYS A 7 -22.24 9.67 1.66
N ILE A 8 -21.29 8.74 1.52
CA ILE A 8 -20.47 8.64 0.30
C ILE A 8 -21.33 8.39 -0.93
N GLN A 9 -22.38 7.57 -0.81
CA GLN A 9 -23.30 7.29 -1.91
C GLN A 9 -24.09 8.55 -2.33
N ASP A 10 -24.59 9.30 -1.36
CA ASP A 10 -25.31 10.56 -1.60
C ASP A 10 -24.39 11.58 -2.28
N ASP A 11 -23.16 11.72 -1.79
CA ASP A 11 -22.17 12.64 -2.36
C ASP A 11 -21.74 12.22 -3.78
N LEU A 12 -21.64 10.92 -4.07
CA LEU A 12 -21.43 10.41 -5.44
C LEU A 12 -22.57 10.83 -6.37
N PHE A 13 -23.82 10.64 -5.95
CA PHE A 13 -24.99 11.02 -6.75
C PHE A 13 -25.08 12.54 -6.94
N ALA A 14 -24.74 13.34 -5.94
CA ALA A 14 -24.67 14.79 -6.05
C ALA A 14 -23.64 15.26 -7.09
N LYS A 15 -22.56 14.51 -7.30
CA LYS A 15 -21.57 14.73 -8.38
C LYS A 15 -21.94 14.07 -9.72
N GLY A 16 -23.15 13.51 -9.85
CA GLY A 16 -23.59 12.83 -11.06
C GLY A 16 -22.95 11.45 -11.29
N ILE A 17 -22.27 10.89 -10.29
CA ILE A 17 -21.62 9.57 -10.38
C ILE A 17 -22.64 8.51 -9.96
N THR A 18 -23.16 7.79 -10.95
CA THR A 18 -24.09 6.67 -10.74
C THR A 18 -23.37 5.39 -10.29
N ASN A 19 -24.11 4.46 -9.69
CA ASN A 19 -23.59 3.11 -9.39
C ASN A 19 -23.02 2.41 -10.63
N LYS A 20 -23.61 2.64 -11.81
CA LYS A 20 -23.13 2.05 -13.08
C LYS A 20 -21.78 2.64 -13.48
N SER A 21 -21.61 3.96 -13.39
CA SER A 21 -20.32 4.60 -13.68
C SER A 21 -19.25 4.23 -12.66
N LEU A 22 -19.60 4.16 -11.36
CA LEU A 22 -18.66 3.73 -10.33
C LEU A 22 -18.25 2.26 -10.51
N ALA A 23 -19.18 1.39 -10.89
CA ALA A 23 -18.88 -0.02 -11.17
C ALA A 23 -17.86 -0.15 -12.31
N LYS A 24 -18.01 0.64 -13.39
CA LYS A 24 -17.04 0.71 -14.48
C LYS A 24 -15.68 1.21 -13.99
N TYR A 25 -15.64 2.26 -13.16
CA TYR A 25 -14.41 2.82 -12.61
C TYR A 25 -13.65 1.84 -11.70
N LEU A 26 -14.38 1.09 -10.86
CA LEU A 26 -13.82 0.11 -9.94
C LEU A 26 -13.57 -1.27 -10.59
N SER A 27 -13.98 -1.46 -11.85
CA SER A 27 -13.96 -2.74 -12.56
C SER A 27 -14.70 -3.86 -11.81
N VAL A 28 -15.90 -3.57 -11.32
CA VAL A 28 -16.80 -4.51 -10.63
C VAL A 28 -18.19 -4.50 -11.25
N SER A 29 -19.06 -5.44 -10.85
CA SER A 29 -20.45 -5.42 -11.31
C SER A 29 -21.26 -4.29 -10.65
N PRO A 30 -22.27 -3.72 -11.35
CA PRO A 30 -23.19 -2.74 -10.77
C PRO A 30 -23.97 -3.28 -9.55
N SER A 31 -24.32 -4.57 -9.57
CA SER A 31 -24.91 -5.25 -8.40
C SER A 31 -23.93 -5.26 -7.23
N GLY A 32 -22.66 -5.51 -7.51
CA GLY A 32 -21.61 -5.51 -6.50
C GLY A 32 -21.42 -4.15 -5.82
N VAL A 33 -21.53 -3.05 -6.57
CA VAL A 33 -21.55 -1.68 -6.01
C VAL A 33 -22.77 -1.48 -5.10
N SER A 34 -23.94 -1.91 -5.57
CA SER A 34 -25.18 -1.78 -4.80
C SER A 34 -25.12 -2.57 -3.49
N ASP A 35 -24.53 -3.77 -3.50
CA ASP A 35 -24.36 -4.58 -2.29
C ASP A 35 -23.39 -3.97 -1.29
N PHE A 36 -22.33 -3.29 -1.78
CA PHE A 36 -21.43 -2.54 -0.91
C PHE A 36 -22.17 -1.45 -0.14
N PHE A 37 -22.88 -0.57 -0.86
CA PHE A 37 -23.57 0.56 -0.24
C PHE A 37 -24.78 0.16 0.60
N LYS A 38 -25.41 -1.00 0.32
CA LYS A 38 -26.47 -1.57 1.17
C LYS A 38 -25.95 -2.33 2.38
N GLY A 39 -24.63 -2.44 2.55
CA GLY A 39 -24.01 -3.17 3.66
C GLY A 39 -24.16 -4.69 3.56
N LYS A 40 -24.62 -5.22 2.43
CA LYS A 40 -24.75 -6.67 2.19
C LYS A 40 -23.41 -7.35 2.00
N ARG A 41 -22.41 -6.59 1.54
CA ARG A 41 -21.05 -7.06 1.33
C ARG A 41 -20.07 -5.98 1.76
N GLU A 42 -19.05 -6.34 2.52
CA GLU A 42 -17.98 -5.42 2.90
C GLU A 42 -17.22 -4.97 1.63
N MET A 43 -17.13 -3.66 1.42
CA MET A 43 -16.31 -3.07 0.35
C MET A 43 -14.83 -3.24 0.70
N SER A 44 -13.99 -3.69 -0.23
CA SER A 44 -12.55 -3.75 0.02
C SER A 44 -11.96 -2.35 0.18
N PHE A 45 -10.89 -2.24 0.97
CA PHE A 45 -10.17 -0.98 1.16
C PHE A 45 -9.69 -0.39 -0.16
N SER A 46 -9.20 -1.22 -1.07
CA SER A 46 -8.78 -0.77 -2.40
C SER A 46 -9.91 -0.09 -3.21
N TYR A 47 -11.15 -0.57 -3.11
CA TYR A 47 -12.30 0.10 -3.74
C TYR A 47 -12.75 1.33 -2.97
N PHE A 48 -12.72 1.26 -1.64
CA PHE A 48 -13.09 2.37 -0.77
C PHE A 48 -12.17 3.58 -0.99
N SER A 49 -10.86 3.38 -0.91
CA SER A 49 -9.86 4.43 -1.12
C SER A 49 -9.94 5.05 -2.52
N LYS A 50 -10.12 4.24 -3.58
CA LYS A 50 -10.35 4.75 -4.95
C LYS A 50 -11.62 5.59 -5.06
N THR A 51 -12.70 5.16 -4.40
CA THR A 51 -13.96 5.92 -4.38
C THR A 51 -13.78 7.26 -3.69
N LEU A 52 -13.02 7.31 -2.59
CA LEU A 52 -12.70 8.56 -1.90
C LEU A 52 -11.82 9.48 -2.75
N VAL A 53 -10.84 8.95 -3.48
CA VAL A 53 -10.02 9.74 -4.41
C VAL A 53 -10.88 10.36 -5.50
N LEU A 54 -11.75 9.55 -6.14
CA LEU A 54 -12.67 10.03 -7.17
C LEU A 54 -13.60 11.15 -6.67
N LEU A 55 -14.07 11.04 -5.43
CA LEU A 55 -15.08 11.93 -4.88
C LEU A 55 -14.50 13.19 -4.22
N TYR A 56 -13.34 13.08 -3.60
CA TYR A 56 -12.78 14.07 -2.67
C TYR A 56 -11.31 14.35 -2.97
N ASP A 57 -10.95 14.48 -4.25
CA ASP A 57 -9.53 14.48 -4.65
C ASP A 57 -8.72 15.59 -3.96
N ASP A 58 -9.29 16.79 -3.86
CA ASP A 58 -8.67 17.94 -3.21
C ASP A 58 -8.94 18.01 -1.69
N GLU A 59 -9.86 17.19 -1.15
CA GLU A 59 -10.24 17.23 0.27
C GLU A 59 -9.44 16.19 1.09
N HIS A 60 -8.12 16.37 1.18
CA HIS A 60 -7.19 15.43 1.82
C HIS A 60 -7.58 15.03 3.25
N ASP A 61 -7.91 16.00 4.11
CA ASP A 61 -8.27 15.73 5.51
C ASP A 61 -9.55 14.91 5.65
N LYS A 62 -10.52 15.17 4.76
CA LYS A 62 -11.78 14.42 4.72
C LYS A 62 -11.54 12.98 4.29
N ARG A 63 -10.71 12.75 3.26
CA ARG A 63 -10.29 11.40 2.87
C ARG A 63 -9.62 10.67 4.02
N ARG A 64 -8.66 11.31 4.68
CA ARG A 64 -7.94 10.75 5.85
C ARG A 64 -8.90 10.38 6.98
N GLY A 65 -9.89 11.22 7.28
CA GLY A 65 -10.93 10.93 8.27
C GLY A 65 -11.74 9.67 7.93
N TYR A 66 -12.16 9.52 6.67
CA TYR A 66 -12.88 8.33 6.21
C TYR A 66 -12.01 7.07 6.22
N ILE A 67 -10.73 7.17 5.84
CA ILE A 67 -9.77 6.06 5.88
C ILE A 67 -9.57 5.57 7.32
N ARG A 68 -9.36 6.48 8.28
CA ARG A 68 -9.27 6.15 9.71
C ARG A 68 -10.53 5.47 10.21
N HIS A 69 -11.71 5.98 9.85
CA HIS A 69 -12.98 5.33 10.20
C HIS A 69 -13.06 3.91 9.64
N TYR A 70 -12.73 3.72 8.36
CA TYR A 70 -12.73 2.41 7.71
C TYR A 70 -11.82 1.42 8.45
N ILE A 71 -10.57 1.80 8.74
CA ILE A 71 -9.59 0.94 9.42
C ILE A 71 -10.10 0.45 10.78
N ASN A 72 -10.82 1.30 11.50
CA ASN A 72 -11.35 0.96 12.83
C ASN A 72 -12.51 -0.05 12.77
N VAL A 73 -13.32 -0.02 11.71
CA VAL A 73 -14.54 -0.83 11.61
C VAL A 73 -14.43 -2.02 10.64
N ALA A 74 -13.39 -2.06 9.81
CA ALA A 74 -13.20 -3.13 8.83
C ALA A 74 -12.92 -4.47 9.50
N SER A 75 -13.59 -5.51 9.01
CA SER A 75 -13.43 -6.89 9.45
C SER A 75 -12.62 -7.74 8.47
N LYS A 76 -12.55 -7.34 7.20
CA LYS A 76 -11.84 -8.11 6.18
C LYS A 76 -10.32 -7.99 6.35
N HIS A 77 -9.68 -9.09 6.76
CA HIS A 77 -8.22 -9.17 6.95
C HIS A 77 -7.41 -8.67 5.74
N GLU A 78 -7.85 -9.00 4.52
CA GLU A 78 -7.21 -8.50 3.29
C GLU A 78 -7.25 -6.98 3.17
N SER A 79 -8.35 -6.34 3.56
CA SER A 79 -8.49 -4.89 3.46
C SER A 79 -7.65 -4.14 4.50
N LEU A 80 -7.39 -4.74 5.66
CA LEU A 80 -6.43 -4.20 6.63
C LEU A 80 -4.99 -4.29 6.11
N ARG A 81 -4.66 -5.32 5.34
CA ARG A 81 -3.36 -5.42 4.64
C ARG A 81 -3.22 -4.40 3.51
N GLU A 82 -4.27 -4.17 2.73
CA GLU A 82 -4.33 -3.06 1.77
C GLU A 82 -4.14 -1.70 2.45
N ALA A 83 -4.76 -1.49 3.62
CA ALA A 83 -4.63 -0.25 4.38
C ALA A 83 -3.22 -0.01 4.93
N LEU A 84 -2.51 -1.07 5.37
CA LEU A 84 -1.11 -0.98 5.78
C LEU A 84 -0.24 -0.42 4.65
N GLU A 85 -0.37 -0.99 3.44
CA GLU A 85 0.43 -0.51 2.30
C GLU A 85 0.05 0.91 1.88
N TYR A 86 -1.26 1.20 1.85
CA TYR A 86 -1.75 2.52 1.46
C TYR A 86 -1.22 3.62 2.38
N THR A 87 -1.36 3.43 3.69
CA THR A 87 -0.89 4.42 4.68
C THR A 87 0.62 4.56 4.67
N ALA A 88 1.35 3.47 4.42
CA ALA A 88 2.81 3.48 4.28
C ALA A 88 3.30 4.26 3.05
N ILE A 89 2.71 4.03 1.86
CA ILE A 89 3.08 4.77 0.65
C ILE A 89 2.74 6.26 0.78
N ARG A 90 1.61 6.59 1.41
CA ARG A 90 1.16 7.97 1.59
C ARG A 90 1.91 8.74 2.69
N GLY A 91 2.77 8.07 3.46
CA GLY A 91 3.47 8.68 4.59
C GLY A 91 2.55 9.04 5.76
N GLU A 92 1.38 8.40 5.88
CA GLU A 92 0.45 8.61 7.00
C GLU A 92 0.89 7.82 8.25
N PHE A 93 2.07 8.17 8.78
CA PHE A 93 2.75 7.37 9.81
C PHE A 93 1.95 7.19 11.11
N GLU A 94 1.16 8.18 11.52
CA GLU A 94 0.28 8.05 12.69
C GLU A 94 -0.78 6.96 12.48
N THR A 95 -1.48 6.99 11.35
CA THR A 95 -2.51 6.00 10.98
C THR A 95 -1.86 4.61 10.80
N LEU A 96 -0.68 4.58 10.15
CA LEU A 96 0.09 3.35 9.95
C LEU A 96 0.46 2.70 11.29
N GLN A 97 0.99 3.46 12.25
CA GLN A 97 1.40 2.93 13.55
C GLN A 97 0.23 2.33 14.33
N GLN A 98 -0.92 3.03 14.35
CA GLN A 98 -2.14 2.53 14.98
C GLN A 98 -2.58 1.20 14.37
N LEU A 99 -2.53 1.09 13.04
CA LEU A 99 -2.88 -0.14 12.33
C LEU A 99 -1.88 -1.27 12.57
N ILE A 100 -0.58 -0.98 12.64
CA ILE A 100 0.45 -1.96 13.00
C ILE A 100 0.19 -2.53 14.39
N ILE A 101 -0.03 -1.68 15.40
CA ILE A 101 -0.29 -2.12 16.78
C ILE A 101 -1.54 -3.01 16.83
N LYS A 102 -2.60 -2.62 16.12
CA LYS A 102 -3.82 -3.44 16.00
C LYS A 102 -3.52 -4.81 15.39
N GLU A 103 -2.83 -4.85 14.25
CA GLU A 103 -2.64 -6.09 13.50
C GLU A 103 -1.55 -7.02 14.06
N LEU A 104 -0.59 -6.49 14.85
CA LEU A 104 0.34 -7.33 15.63
C LEU A 104 -0.41 -8.22 16.64
N ASN A 105 -1.54 -7.74 17.15
CA ASN A 105 -2.41 -8.46 18.08
C ASN A 105 -3.55 -9.23 17.37
N SER A 106 -3.56 -9.26 16.04
CA SER A 106 -4.59 -9.95 15.25
C SER A 106 -4.56 -11.45 15.50
N SER A 107 -5.72 -12.11 15.52
CA SER A 107 -5.80 -13.58 15.54
C SER A 107 -5.31 -14.20 14.23
N ASN A 108 -5.30 -13.43 13.13
CA ASN A 108 -4.86 -13.88 11.82
C ASN A 108 -3.32 -13.81 11.69
N ALA A 109 -2.68 -14.97 11.47
CA ALA A 109 -1.23 -15.07 11.39
C ALA A 109 -0.61 -14.26 10.23
N THR A 110 -1.29 -14.20 9.07
CA THR A 110 -0.81 -13.42 7.93
C THR A 110 -0.89 -11.92 8.22
N ASN A 111 -1.90 -11.44 8.93
CA ASN A 111 -1.96 -10.04 9.32
C ASN A 111 -0.86 -9.67 10.33
N ARG A 112 -0.56 -10.56 11.29
CA ARG A 112 0.60 -10.36 12.20
C ARG A 112 1.92 -10.31 11.45
N GLU A 113 2.08 -11.18 10.45
CA GLU A 113 3.26 -11.19 9.57
C GLU A 113 3.39 -9.86 8.82
N TRP A 114 2.30 -9.36 8.25
CA TRP A 114 2.27 -8.05 7.60
C TRP A 114 2.64 -6.93 8.56
N ALA A 115 1.96 -6.85 9.71
CA ALA A 115 2.22 -5.82 10.72
C ALA A 115 3.70 -5.83 11.17
N THR A 116 4.30 -7.01 11.30
CA THR A 116 5.73 -7.16 11.66
C THR A 116 6.65 -6.53 10.61
N MET A 117 6.38 -6.73 9.32
CA MET A 117 7.23 -6.15 8.26
C MET A 117 6.98 -4.65 8.10
N TYR A 118 5.74 -4.18 8.26
CA TYR A 118 5.43 -2.75 8.22
C TYR A 118 5.93 -1.99 9.45
N ASP A 119 6.07 -2.65 10.60
CA ASP A 119 6.75 -2.10 11.78
C ASP A 119 8.22 -1.78 11.47
N LEU A 120 8.92 -2.64 10.72
CA LEU A 120 10.27 -2.33 10.26
C LEU A 120 10.29 -1.12 9.32
N PHE A 121 9.33 -1.03 8.39
CA PHE A 121 9.18 0.14 7.53
C PHE A 121 8.96 1.41 8.35
N TYR A 122 8.06 1.37 9.34
CA TYR A 122 7.77 2.49 10.23
C TYR A 122 9.02 2.91 10.99
N LYS A 123 9.72 1.97 11.64
CA LYS A 123 10.95 2.21 12.39
C LYS A 123 12.02 2.93 11.58
N ARG A 124 12.25 2.48 10.35
CA ARG A 124 13.24 3.11 9.46
C ARG A 124 12.87 4.54 9.09
N ASN A 125 11.60 4.78 8.73
CA ASN A 125 11.17 6.06 8.16
C ASN A 125 10.73 7.10 9.20
N ALA A 126 10.16 6.68 10.32
CA ALA A 126 9.63 7.55 11.37
C ALA A 126 10.56 7.63 12.59
N GLU A 127 11.13 6.51 13.05
CA GLU A 127 11.99 6.46 14.25
C GLU A 127 13.47 6.63 13.94
N ARG A 128 13.87 6.57 12.65
CA ARG A 128 15.25 6.74 12.18
C ARG A 128 16.25 5.80 12.86
N VAL A 129 15.90 4.52 12.90
CA VAL A 129 16.80 3.46 13.38
C VAL A 129 18.09 3.46 12.56
N ASP A 130 19.22 3.25 13.24
CA ASP A 130 20.53 3.07 12.62
C ASP A 130 20.53 2.00 11.51
N VAL A 131 21.34 2.21 10.46
CA VAL A 131 21.32 1.38 9.26
C VAL A 131 21.77 -0.06 9.51
N GLU A 132 22.80 -0.27 10.33
CA GLU A 132 23.30 -1.61 10.65
C GLU A 132 22.25 -2.35 11.48
N ARG A 133 21.69 -1.66 12.47
CA ARG A 133 20.62 -2.21 13.30
C ARG A 133 19.36 -2.54 12.49
N PHE A 134 18.99 -1.67 11.55
CA PHE A 134 17.85 -1.89 10.68
C PHE A 134 18.07 -3.12 9.79
N LEU A 135 19.25 -3.27 9.20
CA LEU A 135 19.59 -4.44 8.39
C LEU A 135 19.48 -5.74 9.18
N GLU A 136 20.02 -5.78 10.40
CA GLU A 136 19.91 -6.94 11.29
C GLU A 136 18.46 -7.33 11.56
N LEU A 137 17.61 -6.35 11.87
CA LEU A 137 16.19 -6.57 12.13
C LEU A 137 15.47 -7.13 10.90
N VAL A 138 15.75 -6.59 9.71
CA VAL A 138 15.17 -7.09 8.45
C VAL A 138 15.61 -8.53 8.19
N GLU A 139 16.91 -8.83 8.33
CA GLU A 139 17.45 -10.18 8.15
C GLU A 139 16.92 -11.19 9.17
N GLU A 140 16.66 -10.77 10.41
CA GLU A 140 16.03 -11.62 11.43
C GLU A 140 14.57 -11.92 11.07
N LYS A 141 13.76 -10.89 10.77
CA LYS A 141 12.32 -11.05 10.56
C LYS A 141 12.01 -11.78 9.26
N ARG A 142 12.76 -11.54 8.18
CA ARG A 142 12.52 -12.18 6.88
C ARG A 142 12.69 -13.70 6.91
N LYS A 143 13.45 -14.26 7.86
CA LYS A 143 13.56 -15.72 8.06
C LYS A 143 12.22 -16.37 8.42
N LYS A 144 11.29 -15.60 8.97
CA LYS A 144 9.96 -16.06 9.43
C LYS A 144 8.84 -15.71 8.45
N VAL A 145 9.15 -14.97 7.37
CA VAL A 145 8.18 -14.55 6.36
C VAL A 145 7.72 -15.74 5.53
N LYS A 146 6.41 -15.79 5.25
CA LYS A 146 5.78 -16.89 4.51
C LYS A 146 5.02 -16.39 3.30
N SER A 147 4.23 -15.32 3.46
CA SER A 147 3.43 -14.75 2.39
C SER A 147 4.30 -14.18 1.27
N LEU A 148 3.87 -14.37 0.02
CA LEU A 148 4.59 -13.86 -1.15
C LEU A 148 4.77 -12.34 -1.07
N GLU A 149 3.73 -11.64 -0.62
CA GLU A 149 3.73 -10.19 -0.48
C GLU A 149 4.79 -9.73 0.53
N MET A 150 4.93 -10.40 1.68
CA MET A 150 5.95 -10.03 2.65
C MET A 150 7.36 -10.50 2.26
N GLN A 151 7.50 -11.50 1.38
CA GLN A 151 8.79 -11.78 0.75
C GLN A 151 9.23 -10.62 -0.15
N VAL A 152 8.30 -10.03 -0.91
CA VAL A 152 8.55 -8.81 -1.69
C VAL A 152 8.88 -7.64 -0.77
N MET A 153 8.07 -7.41 0.28
CA MET A 153 8.33 -6.34 1.23
C MET A 153 9.69 -6.49 1.92
N SER A 154 10.11 -7.73 2.23
CA SER A 154 11.45 -8.00 2.76
C SER A 154 12.55 -7.57 1.80
N ASP A 155 12.42 -7.90 0.50
CA ASP A 155 13.39 -7.47 -0.51
C ASP A 155 13.42 -5.93 -0.63
N ILE A 156 12.25 -5.27 -0.56
CA ILE A 156 12.14 -3.80 -0.58
C ILE A 156 12.81 -3.18 0.66
N LEU A 157 12.62 -3.75 1.85
CA LEU A 157 13.27 -3.30 3.09
C LEU A 157 14.79 -3.45 3.03
N LEU A 158 15.28 -4.54 2.43
CA LEU A 158 16.71 -4.69 2.15
C LEU A 158 17.21 -3.64 1.16
N CYS A 159 16.43 -3.28 0.14
CA CYS A 159 16.80 -2.17 -0.75
C CYS A 159 16.98 -0.85 0.03
N TYR A 160 16.10 -0.53 0.99
CA TYR A 160 16.28 0.66 1.85
C TYR A 160 17.61 0.59 2.62
N ALA A 161 17.90 -0.52 3.30
CA ALA A 161 19.15 -0.67 4.07
C ALA A 161 20.39 -0.57 3.16
N LEU A 162 20.37 -1.23 2.00
CA LEU A 162 21.49 -1.26 1.06
C LEU A 162 21.74 0.09 0.39
N HIS A 163 20.67 0.86 0.15
CA HIS A 163 20.81 2.23 -0.33
C HIS A 163 21.52 3.09 0.70
N ASP A 164 21.09 3.01 1.96
CA ASP A 164 21.65 3.81 3.05
C ASP A 164 23.14 3.44 3.32
N MET A 165 23.55 2.20 3.03
CA MET A 165 24.96 1.76 3.05
C MET A 165 25.74 2.01 1.73
N GLY A 166 25.11 2.51 0.67
CA GLY A 166 25.73 2.71 -0.64
C GLY A 166 26.04 1.43 -1.43
N ASN A 167 25.45 0.28 -1.05
CA ASN A 167 25.69 -1.02 -1.71
C ASN A 167 24.73 -1.27 -2.89
N TYR A 168 24.90 -0.48 -3.96
CA TYR A 168 24.02 -0.50 -5.13
C TYR A 168 24.07 -1.80 -5.95
N ARG A 169 25.19 -2.53 -5.89
CA ARG A 169 25.32 -3.82 -6.58
C ARG A 169 24.36 -4.86 -6.00
N LEU A 170 24.32 -4.98 -4.69
CA LEU A 170 23.43 -5.93 -4.03
C LEU A 170 21.97 -5.46 -4.08
N LEU A 171 21.74 -4.15 -4.01
CA LEU A 171 20.43 -3.53 -4.18
C LEU A 171 19.79 -3.92 -5.52
N LYS A 172 20.53 -3.85 -6.64
CA LYS A 172 20.07 -4.29 -7.97
C LYS A 172 19.55 -5.74 -7.96
N LYS A 173 20.24 -6.64 -7.25
CA LYS A 173 19.83 -8.06 -7.14
C LYS A 173 18.48 -8.21 -6.43
N TYR A 174 18.26 -7.46 -5.35
CA TYR A 174 16.99 -7.50 -4.62
C TYR A 174 15.83 -6.90 -5.41
N ILE A 175 16.07 -5.84 -6.18
CA ILE A 175 15.07 -5.30 -7.12
C ILE A 175 14.63 -6.36 -8.14
N SER A 176 15.58 -7.05 -8.78
CA SER A 176 15.25 -8.08 -9.77
C SER A 176 14.43 -9.21 -9.15
N GLY A 177 14.82 -9.66 -7.95
CA GLY A 177 14.08 -10.66 -7.18
C GLY A 177 12.65 -10.23 -6.83
N ALA A 178 12.49 -9.00 -6.33
CA ALA A 178 11.20 -8.41 -6.01
C ALA A 178 10.30 -8.31 -7.25
N THR A 179 10.84 -7.83 -8.38
CA THR A 179 10.10 -7.67 -9.64
C THR A 179 9.45 -8.97 -10.09
N VAL A 180 10.18 -10.08 -10.09
CA VAL A 180 9.66 -11.41 -10.49
C VAL A 180 8.56 -11.90 -9.54
N LYS A 181 8.71 -11.66 -8.23
CA LYS A 181 7.72 -12.06 -7.22
C LYS A 181 6.45 -11.22 -7.31
N ILE A 182 6.57 -9.92 -7.58
CA ILE A 182 5.44 -8.99 -7.70
C ILE A 182 4.45 -9.44 -8.78
N GLU A 183 4.95 -9.95 -9.91
CA GLU A 183 4.10 -10.45 -11.01
C GLU A 183 3.18 -11.61 -10.60
N LYS A 184 3.54 -12.34 -9.54
CA LYS A 184 2.77 -13.48 -9.00
C LYS A 184 1.75 -13.07 -7.94
N ILE A 185 1.72 -11.81 -7.50
CA ILE A 185 0.77 -11.33 -6.49
C ILE A 185 -0.64 -11.26 -7.07
N LYS A 186 -1.60 -11.88 -6.36
CA LYS A 186 -3.01 -11.94 -6.77
C LYS A 186 -3.75 -10.63 -6.52
N ASN A 187 -3.54 -10.02 -5.35
CA ASN A 187 -4.19 -8.76 -5.01
C ASN A 187 -3.60 -7.63 -5.88
N LYS A 188 -4.41 -7.13 -6.82
CA LYS A 188 -3.98 -6.15 -7.81
C LYS A 188 -3.61 -4.80 -7.21
N PHE A 189 -4.22 -4.41 -6.10
CA PHE A 189 -3.87 -3.18 -5.41
C PHE A 189 -2.45 -3.26 -4.83
N ILE A 190 -2.17 -4.32 -4.06
CA ILE A 190 -0.83 -4.56 -3.48
C ILE A 190 0.22 -4.74 -4.59
N GLN A 191 -0.11 -5.52 -5.63
CA GLN A 191 0.76 -5.70 -6.79
C GLN A 191 1.18 -4.35 -7.38
N SER A 192 0.22 -3.46 -7.66
CA SER A 192 0.50 -2.13 -8.20
C SER A 192 1.34 -1.28 -7.24
N CYS A 193 1.03 -1.28 -5.95
CA CYS A 193 1.78 -0.52 -4.94
C CYS A 193 3.26 -0.96 -4.87
N PHE A 194 3.52 -2.27 -4.84
CA PHE A 194 4.90 -2.76 -4.85
C PHE A 194 5.62 -2.50 -6.17
N ARG A 195 4.92 -2.49 -7.31
CA ARG A 195 5.51 -2.05 -8.59
C ARG A 195 5.97 -0.60 -8.52
N ILE A 196 5.18 0.29 -7.92
CA ILE A 196 5.57 1.70 -7.72
C ILE A 196 6.89 1.77 -6.93
N ARG A 197 6.94 1.14 -5.75
CA ARG A 197 8.15 1.12 -4.90
C ARG A 197 9.39 0.60 -5.63
N VAL A 198 9.26 -0.48 -6.40
CA VAL A 198 10.38 -1.03 -7.15
C VAL A 198 10.81 -0.11 -8.31
N LYS A 199 9.85 0.52 -8.99
CA LYS A 199 10.15 1.51 -10.03
C LYS A 199 10.87 2.75 -9.45
N GLU A 200 10.48 3.22 -8.27
CA GLU A 200 11.19 4.32 -7.58
C GLU A 200 12.67 3.97 -7.36
N TRP A 201 12.96 2.74 -6.93
CA TRP A 201 14.33 2.27 -6.78
C TRP A 201 15.12 2.21 -8.10
N LEU A 202 14.46 1.79 -9.19
CA LEU A 202 15.08 1.81 -10.52
C LEU A 202 15.43 3.25 -10.94
N CYS A 203 14.57 4.23 -10.65
CA CYS A 203 14.87 5.64 -10.89
C CYS A 203 16.11 6.09 -10.09
N VAL A 204 16.18 5.75 -8.81
CA VAL A 204 17.33 6.08 -7.95
C VAL A 204 18.63 5.49 -8.50
N ILE A 205 18.63 4.20 -8.88
CA ILE A 205 19.81 3.57 -9.50
C ILE A 205 20.23 4.26 -10.79
N ASN A 206 19.27 4.55 -11.67
CA ASN A 206 19.55 5.16 -12.96
C ASN A 206 20.15 6.55 -12.77
N LEU A 207 19.62 7.32 -11.82
CA LEU A 207 20.13 8.63 -11.46
C LEU A 207 21.59 8.54 -10.98
N LEU A 208 21.87 7.63 -10.05
CA LEU A 208 23.22 7.40 -9.50
C LEU A 208 24.20 6.87 -10.55
N SER A 209 23.70 6.22 -11.61
CA SER A 209 24.52 5.72 -12.71
C SER A 209 24.76 6.78 -13.81
N GLY A 210 24.25 8.00 -13.65
CA GLY A 210 24.36 9.07 -14.64
C GLY A 210 23.38 8.96 -15.82
N ASN A 211 22.45 8.00 -15.80
CA ASN A 211 21.49 7.77 -16.88
C ASN A 211 20.27 8.69 -16.74
N LEU A 212 20.49 9.99 -16.96
CA LEU A 212 19.48 11.03 -16.68
C LEU A 212 18.22 10.92 -17.56
N ILE A 213 18.37 10.55 -18.84
CA ILE A 213 17.23 10.41 -19.77
C ILE A 213 16.33 9.25 -19.31
N ASP A 214 16.90 8.07 -19.08
CA ASP A 214 16.16 6.91 -18.60
C ASP A 214 15.50 7.16 -17.25
N THR A 215 16.17 7.92 -16.37
CA THR A 215 15.60 8.33 -15.08
C THR A 215 14.33 9.16 -15.29
N ARG A 216 14.37 10.18 -16.16
CA ARG A 216 13.22 11.05 -16.43
C ARG A 216 12.06 10.26 -17.03
N ASN A 217 12.32 9.44 -18.04
CA ASN A 217 11.30 8.59 -18.66
C ASN A 217 10.64 7.67 -17.62
N LYS A 218 11.42 7.10 -16.70
CA LYS A 218 10.90 6.22 -15.65
C LYS A 218 10.11 6.97 -14.58
N CYS A 219 10.54 8.18 -14.22
CA CYS A 219 9.78 9.07 -13.35
C CYS A 219 8.45 9.48 -13.99
N GLU A 220 8.42 9.78 -15.29
CA GLU A 220 7.18 10.08 -16.01
C GLU A 220 6.24 8.88 -16.00
N GLU A 221 6.73 7.66 -16.28
CA GLU A 221 5.92 6.45 -16.12
C GLU A 221 5.30 6.33 -14.73
N LEU A 222 6.04 6.69 -13.67
CA LEU A 222 5.56 6.64 -12.29
C LEU A 222 4.44 7.64 -12.01
N LEU A 223 4.52 8.85 -12.56
CA LEU A 223 3.50 9.90 -12.36
C LEU A 223 2.13 9.48 -12.90
N PHE A 224 2.08 8.65 -13.95
CA PHE A 224 0.84 8.18 -14.57
C PHE A 224 0.38 6.79 -14.11
N ILE A 225 1.02 6.21 -13.08
CA ILE A 225 0.58 4.94 -12.44
C ILE A 225 -0.39 5.19 -11.27
N CYS A 226 -0.41 6.42 -10.74
CA CYS A 226 -1.31 6.88 -9.68
C CYS A 226 -2.65 7.39 -10.23
#